data_AF-A0A395NYQ2-F1
#
_entry.id   AF-A0A395NYQ2-F1
#
_cell.length_a   1.000
_cell.length_b   1.000
_cell.length_c   1.000
_cell.angle_alpha   90.00
_cell.angle_beta   90.00
_cell.angle_gamma   90.00
#
_symmetry.space_group_name_H-M   'P 1'
#
loop_
_entity.id
_entity.type
_entity.pdbx_description
1 polymer ?
#
loop_
_entity_poly.entity_id
_entity_poly.type
_entity_poly.pdbx_seq_one_letter_code
_entity_poly.pdbx_strand_id
1 'polypeptide(L)'
;MMNLDIVFWAATQTNDSAMFNIALSHAKLSQRELVRQDSTTGHVVNFDPVTGIIKQRLTNQGMGHESCWARGQAWAIAGFAQTYGWTGDVSFLKTSRDCADYFLANLPETFIPLWDFDAPRDGKQPTDTSAAVIAAYGMLLIHESLTARGDSSEYLASALQILNAVCTHHLNPPARFVVPHVEVETVEHGVSREHGALTVDLGDGETILNGATINNFEFAPRKWANHGLVYADYYFLLCGNKLLEMGVGQLILRAK
;
A
#
# COMPACT_ATOMS: atom_id res chain seq x y z
N MET A 1 -7.62 -9.89 -3.51
CA MET A 1 -7.36 -9.12 -4.74
C MET A 1 -5.91 -9.21 -5.22
N MET A 2 -4.90 -8.69 -4.50
CA MET A 2 -3.51 -8.63 -5.03
C MET A 2 -2.90 -9.98 -5.44
N ASN A 3 -3.30 -11.09 -4.80
CA ASN A 3 -2.80 -12.42 -5.16
C ASN A 3 -3.41 -13.01 -6.44
N LEU A 4 -4.38 -12.35 -7.07
CA LEU A 4 -4.96 -12.85 -8.32
C LEU A 4 -4.03 -12.66 -9.51
N ASP A 5 -3.13 -11.68 -9.44
CA ASP A 5 -2.19 -11.34 -10.51
C ASP A 5 -1.35 -12.56 -10.95
N ILE A 6 -0.82 -13.32 -9.98
CA ILE A 6 -0.05 -14.54 -10.27
C ILE A 6 -0.91 -15.66 -10.86
N VAL A 7 -2.19 -15.74 -10.49
CA VAL A 7 -3.10 -16.76 -11.02
C VAL A 7 -3.49 -16.43 -12.45
N PHE A 8 -3.79 -15.16 -12.75
CA PHE A 8 -4.02 -14.71 -14.13
C PHE A 8 -2.79 -14.94 -15.00
N TRP A 9 -1.61 -14.53 -14.51
CA TRP A 9 -0.35 -14.76 -15.22
C TRP A 9 -0.13 -16.25 -15.53
N ALA A 10 -0.26 -17.12 -14.52
CA ALA A 10 -0.05 -18.56 -14.69
C ALA A 10 -1.04 -19.15 -15.70
N ALA A 11 -2.32 -18.78 -15.59
CA ALA A 11 -3.37 -19.20 -16.52
C ALA A 11 -3.06 -18.78 -17.97
N THR A 12 -2.54 -17.56 -18.17
CA THR A 12 -2.12 -17.09 -19.50
C THR A 12 -0.91 -17.87 -20.01
N GLN A 13 0.11 -18.15 -19.17
CA GLN A 13 1.30 -18.89 -19.58
C GLN A 13 0.99 -20.34 -19.98
N THR A 14 0.02 -20.97 -19.31
CA THR A 14 -0.36 -22.37 -19.55
C THR A 14 -1.56 -22.53 -20.48
N ASN A 15 -2.16 -21.42 -20.94
CA ASN A 15 -3.41 -21.39 -21.70
C ASN A 15 -4.56 -22.13 -20.98
N ASP A 16 -4.60 -22.04 -19.64
CA ASP A 16 -5.60 -22.68 -18.79
C ASP A 16 -6.80 -21.75 -18.52
N SER A 17 -7.84 -21.89 -19.35
CA SER A 17 -9.07 -21.11 -19.20
C SER A 17 -9.83 -21.38 -17.89
N ALA A 18 -9.70 -22.58 -17.30
CA ALA A 18 -10.37 -22.89 -16.04
C ALA A 18 -9.72 -22.13 -14.89
N MET A 19 -8.38 -22.09 -14.85
CA MET A 19 -7.62 -21.30 -13.88
C MET A 19 -7.93 -19.80 -14.00
N PHE A 20 -8.01 -19.28 -15.23
CA PHE A 20 -8.40 -17.89 -15.46
C PHE A 20 -9.80 -17.59 -14.91
N ASN A 21 -10.77 -18.47 -15.18
CA ASN A 21 -12.14 -18.32 -14.71
C ASN A 21 -12.27 -18.39 -13.19
N ILE A 22 -11.40 -19.15 -12.49
CA ILE A 22 -11.34 -19.16 -11.03
C ILE A 22 -10.91 -17.79 -10.50
N ALA A 23 -9.86 -17.20 -11.06
CA ALA A 23 -9.39 -15.86 -10.66
C ALA A 23 -10.44 -14.78 -10.94
N LEU A 24 -11.07 -14.82 -12.12
CA LEU A 24 -12.17 -13.92 -12.48
C LEU A 24 -13.36 -14.06 -11.52
N SER A 25 -13.76 -15.29 -11.19
CA SER A 25 -14.86 -15.56 -10.27
C SER A 25 -14.56 -15.03 -8.86
N HIS A 26 -13.32 -15.19 -8.39
CA HIS A 26 -12.88 -14.63 -7.11
C HIS A 26 -12.93 -13.10 -7.12
N ALA A 27 -12.49 -12.46 -8.20
CA ALA A 27 -12.56 -11.00 -8.32
C ALA A 27 -14.01 -10.49 -8.32
N LYS A 28 -14.91 -11.13 -9.06
CA LYS A 28 -16.34 -10.78 -9.08
C LYS A 28 -17.01 -10.98 -7.73
N LEU A 29 -16.70 -12.07 -7.04
CA LEU A 29 -17.20 -12.31 -5.69
C LEU A 29 -16.68 -11.25 -4.71
N SER A 30 -15.40 -10.92 -4.79
CA SER A 30 -14.79 -9.87 -3.96
C SER A 30 -15.42 -8.51 -4.24
N GLN A 31 -15.65 -8.15 -5.51
CA GLN A 31 -16.33 -6.92 -5.90
C GLN A 31 -17.74 -6.84 -5.30
N ARG A 32 -18.50 -7.94 -5.35
CA ARG A 32 -19.88 -7.97 -4.85
C ARG A 32 -19.97 -7.96 -3.32
N GLU A 33 -19.03 -8.64 -2.65
CA GLU A 33 -19.18 -8.94 -1.23
C GLU A 33 -18.25 -8.12 -0.32
N LEU A 34 -17.11 -7.63 -0.81
CA LEU A 34 -16.20 -6.82 0.01
C LEU A 34 -16.38 -5.32 -0.23
N VAL A 35 -16.88 -4.90 -1.39
CA VAL A 35 -17.12 -3.47 -1.68
C VAL A 35 -18.54 -3.12 -1.28
N ARG A 36 -18.69 -2.13 -0.39
CA ARG A 36 -19.98 -1.63 0.09
C ARG A 36 -20.54 -0.59 -0.89
N GLN A 37 -21.83 -0.24 -0.72
CA GLN A 37 -22.52 0.70 -1.61
C GLN A 37 -21.96 2.12 -1.59
N ASP A 38 -21.32 2.51 -0.48
CA ASP A 38 -20.64 3.80 -0.29
C ASP A 38 -19.18 3.79 -0.80
N SER A 39 -18.77 2.74 -1.51
CA SER A 39 -17.42 2.52 -2.05
C SER A 39 -16.35 2.26 -1.00
N THR A 40 -16.72 2.08 0.27
CA THR A 40 -15.82 1.54 1.29
C THR A 40 -15.65 0.03 1.12
N THR A 41 -14.56 -0.51 1.66
CA THR A 41 -14.34 -1.96 1.70
C THR A 41 -14.48 -2.55 3.09
N GLY A 42 -15.16 -3.70 3.17
CA GLY A 42 -14.99 -4.64 4.27
C GLY A 42 -13.65 -5.38 4.16
N HIS A 43 -13.21 -5.96 5.27
CA HIS A 43 -11.92 -6.66 5.31
C HIS A 43 -12.06 -8.17 5.05
N VAL A 44 -13.01 -8.83 5.73
CA VAL A 44 -13.17 -10.30 5.65
C VAL A 44 -14.63 -10.66 5.43
N VAL A 45 -14.89 -11.59 4.51
CA VAL A 45 -16.18 -12.27 4.35
C VAL A 45 -15.98 -13.76 4.58
N ASN A 46 -16.75 -14.31 5.51
CA ASN A 46 -16.74 -15.73 5.83
C ASN A 46 -17.95 -16.41 5.19
N PHE A 47 -17.69 -17.40 4.33
CA PHE A 47 -18.70 -18.18 3.64
C PHE A 47 -18.82 -19.57 4.24
N ASP A 48 -20.02 -20.13 4.22
CA ASP A 48 -20.22 -21.54 4.45
C ASP A 48 -19.62 -22.35 3.28
N PRO A 49 -18.70 -23.31 3.54
CA PRO A 49 -17.97 -23.99 2.48
C PRO A 49 -18.82 -24.95 1.66
N VAL A 50 -20.00 -25.34 2.15
CA VAL A 50 -20.92 -26.26 1.45
C VAL A 50 -21.93 -25.48 0.63
N THR A 51 -22.50 -24.42 1.19
CA THR A 51 -23.63 -23.68 0.58
C THR A 51 -23.22 -22.40 -0.13
N GLY A 52 -22.04 -21.85 0.18
CA GLY A 52 -21.60 -20.53 -0.31
C GLY A 52 -22.35 -19.35 0.30
N ILE A 53 -23.19 -19.58 1.32
CA ILE A 53 -23.93 -18.52 2.01
C ILE A 53 -22.98 -17.76 2.95
N ILE A 54 -23.15 -16.45 3.03
CA ILE A 54 -22.36 -15.60 3.94
C ILE A 54 -22.78 -15.88 5.38
N LYS A 55 -21.81 -16.29 6.20
CA LYS A 55 -22.00 -16.46 7.64
C LYS A 55 -21.75 -15.15 8.37
N GLN A 56 -20.66 -14.46 8.03
CA GLN A 56 -20.21 -13.26 8.75
C GLN A 56 -19.42 -12.33 7.84
N ARG A 57 -19.48 -11.03 8.15
CA ARG A 57 -18.57 -9.99 7.66
C ARG A 57 -17.79 -9.46 8.85
N LEU A 58 -16.47 -9.45 8.75
CA LEU A 58 -15.58 -9.23 9.88
C LEU A 58 -14.41 -8.34 9.48
N THR A 59 -13.65 -7.92 10.49
CA THR A 59 -12.32 -7.35 10.34
C THR A 59 -11.35 -8.05 11.27
N ASN A 60 -10.09 -8.11 10.86
CA ASN A 60 -8.98 -8.57 11.71
C ASN A 60 -7.96 -7.45 12.01
N GLN A 61 -7.93 -6.40 11.19
CA GLN A 61 -6.93 -5.32 11.25
C GLN A 61 -7.51 -3.92 11.16
N GLY A 62 -8.77 -3.76 10.74
CA GLY A 62 -9.49 -2.49 10.78
C GLY A 62 -10.05 -2.23 12.17
N MET A 63 -10.50 -1.00 12.42
CA MET A 63 -11.05 -0.58 13.70
C MET A 63 -12.32 -1.35 14.08
N GLY A 64 -13.19 -1.66 13.13
CA GLY A 64 -14.44 -2.40 13.34
C GLY A 64 -14.89 -3.15 12.10
N HIS A 65 -15.91 -4.01 12.25
CA HIS A 65 -16.44 -4.78 11.12
C HIS A 65 -17.03 -3.90 10.01
N GLU A 66 -17.59 -2.76 10.39
CA GLU A 66 -18.14 -1.76 9.48
C GLU A 66 -17.17 -0.62 9.16
N SER A 67 -15.97 -0.63 9.73
CA SER A 67 -14.98 0.41 9.42
C SER A 67 -14.31 0.19 8.06
N CYS A 68 -13.69 1.26 7.55
CA CYS A 68 -12.89 1.26 6.34
C CYS A 68 -11.39 1.30 6.67
N TRP A 69 -10.80 0.11 6.82
CA TRP A 69 -9.36 -0.05 6.99
C TRP A 69 -8.60 0.47 5.76
N ALA A 70 -7.71 1.45 5.95
CA ALA A 70 -7.14 2.21 4.85
C ALA A 70 -6.34 1.35 3.87
N ARG A 71 -5.59 0.35 4.37
CA ARG A 71 -4.86 -0.58 3.50
C ARG A 71 -5.77 -1.58 2.79
N GLY A 72 -6.89 -1.96 3.40
CA GLY A 72 -7.93 -2.77 2.74
C GLY A 72 -8.50 -2.03 1.54
N GLN A 73 -8.81 -0.74 1.73
CA GLN A 73 -9.26 0.15 0.66
C GLN A 73 -8.20 0.25 -0.45
N ALA A 74 -6.93 0.46 -0.09
CA ALA A 74 -5.82 0.53 -1.05
C ALA A 74 -5.66 -0.77 -1.86
N TRP A 75 -5.83 -1.94 -1.24
CA TRP A 75 -5.84 -3.22 -1.95
C TRP A 75 -6.97 -3.37 -2.95
N ALA A 76 -8.15 -2.81 -2.68
CA ALA A 76 -9.22 -2.80 -3.65
C ALA A 76 -8.90 -1.88 -4.83
N ILE A 77 -8.36 -0.67 -4.58
CA ILE A 77 -7.95 0.25 -5.64
C ILE A 77 -6.96 -0.43 -6.59
N ALA A 78 -5.81 -0.87 -6.08
CA ALA A 78 -4.78 -1.49 -6.92
C ALA A 78 -5.24 -2.82 -7.53
N GLY A 79 -5.87 -3.68 -6.74
CA GLY A 79 -6.23 -5.03 -7.18
C GLY A 79 -7.33 -5.07 -8.23
N PHE A 80 -8.34 -4.19 -8.15
CA PHE A 80 -9.35 -4.10 -9.21
C PHE A 80 -8.80 -3.43 -10.47
N ALA A 81 -7.87 -2.46 -10.37
CA ALA A 81 -7.19 -1.91 -11.53
C ALA A 81 -6.35 -2.98 -12.26
N GLN A 82 -5.58 -3.79 -11.51
CA GLN A 82 -4.84 -4.93 -12.08
C GLN A 82 -5.78 -5.95 -12.73
N THR A 83 -6.88 -6.31 -12.07
CA THR A 83 -7.87 -7.25 -12.61
C THR A 83 -8.50 -6.73 -13.91
N TYR A 84 -8.75 -5.42 -14.02
CA TYR A 84 -9.17 -4.81 -15.28
C TYR A 84 -8.12 -5.00 -16.38
N GLY A 85 -6.84 -4.81 -16.06
CA GLY A 85 -5.74 -5.06 -17.00
C GLY A 85 -5.72 -6.48 -17.56
N TRP A 86 -6.05 -7.49 -16.75
CA TRP A 86 -6.11 -8.89 -17.18
C TRP A 86 -7.36 -9.25 -17.98
N THR A 87 -8.50 -8.66 -17.63
CA THR A 87 -9.82 -9.16 -18.08
C THR A 87 -10.49 -8.24 -19.10
N GLY A 88 -10.10 -6.97 -19.16
CA GLY A 88 -10.80 -5.92 -19.91
C GLY A 88 -12.20 -5.58 -19.38
N ASP A 89 -12.63 -6.18 -18.26
CA ASP A 89 -13.98 -5.97 -17.72
C ASP A 89 -14.07 -4.62 -17.01
N VAL A 90 -14.75 -3.69 -17.67
CA VAL A 90 -14.89 -2.29 -17.25
C VAL A 90 -15.52 -2.11 -15.86
N SER A 91 -16.25 -3.10 -15.35
CA SER A 91 -16.79 -3.03 -13.99
C SER A 91 -15.69 -2.98 -12.94
N PHE A 92 -14.55 -3.65 -13.15
CA PHE A 92 -13.42 -3.59 -12.23
C PHE A 92 -12.72 -2.23 -12.26
N LEU A 93 -12.57 -1.62 -13.44
CA LEU A 93 -12.05 -0.25 -13.53
C LEU A 93 -12.97 0.73 -12.80
N LYS A 94 -14.29 0.58 -12.95
CA LYS A 94 -15.26 1.39 -12.22
C LYS A 94 -15.11 1.23 -10.71
N THR A 95 -15.07 -0.01 -10.21
CA THR A 95 -14.90 -0.27 -8.76
C THR A 95 -13.58 0.29 -8.23
N SER A 96 -12.48 0.13 -8.98
CA SER A 96 -11.18 0.69 -8.60
C SER A 96 -11.24 2.22 -8.46
N ARG A 97 -11.91 2.89 -9.40
CA ARG A 97 -12.14 4.35 -9.37
C ARG A 97 -13.03 4.77 -8.21
N ASP A 98 -14.17 4.13 -8.03
CA ASP A 98 -15.09 4.44 -6.92
C ASP A 98 -14.36 4.32 -5.56
N CYS A 99 -13.54 3.27 -5.38
CA CYS A 99 -12.73 3.10 -4.19
C CYS A 99 -11.63 4.17 -4.04
N ALA A 100 -11.02 4.60 -5.15
CA ALA A 100 -9.99 5.64 -5.16
C ALA A 100 -10.58 7.02 -4.83
N ASP A 101 -11.76 7.33 -5.35
CA ASP A 101 -12.46 8.58 -5.10
C ASP A 101 -12.86 8.69 -3.62
N TYR A 102 -13.37 7.60 -3.02
CA TYR A 102 -13.60 7.53 -1.57
C TYR A 102 -12.31 7.78 -0.78
N PHE A 103 -11.21 7.11 -1.17
CA PHE A 103 -9.92 7.23 -0.48
C PHE A 103 -9.43 8.68 -0.50
N LEU A 104 -9.45 9.33 -1.68
CA LEU A 104 -9.02 10.73 -1.86
C LEU A 104 -9.90 11.71 -1.07
N ALA A 105 -11.22 11.51 -1.10
CA ALA A 105 -12.16 12.36 -0.37
C ALA A 105 -11.98 12.31 1.16
N ASN A 106 -11.38 11.24 1.68
CA ASN A 106 -11.17 11.02 3.10
C ASN A 106 -9.72 11.16 3.56
N LEU A 107 -8.81 11.59 2.68
CA LEU A 107 -7.43 11.90 3.07
C LEU A 107 -7.39 13.12 3.98
N PRO A 108 -6.50 13.13 5.01
CA PRO A 108 -6.19 14.35 5.73
C PRO A 108 -5.38 15.32 4.87
N GLU A 109 -5.22 16.56 5.33
CA GLU A 109 -4.43 17.60 4.65
C GLU A 109 -2.96 17.19 4.40
N THR A 110 -2.44 16.25 5.19
CA THR A 110 -1.09 15.71 5.00
C THR A 110 -0.98 14.74 3.82
N PHE A 111 -2.10 14.36 3.18
CA PHE A 111 -2.20 13.34 2.11
C PHE A 111 -1.72 11.93 2.50
N ILE A 112 -1.48 11.68 3.79
CA ILE A 112 -1.15 10.35 4.31
C ILE A 112 -2.36 9.83 5.10
N PRO A 113 -2.99 8.72 4.68
CA PRO A 113 -4.17 8.21 5.37
C PRO A 113 -3.83 7.80 6.81
N LEU A 114 -4.83 7.92 7.68
CA LEU A 114 -4.82 7.20 8.95
C LEU A 114 -4.86 5.69 8.68
N TRP A 115 -4.50 4.88 9.67
CA TRP A 115 -4.57 3.41 9.54
C TRP A 115 -5.98 2.88 9.21
N ASP A 116 -7.03 3.60 9.63
CA ASP A 116 -8.44 3.33 9.35
C ASP A 116 -9.16 4.67 9.19
N PHE A 117 -10.03 4.80 8.17
CA PHE A 117 -10.70 6.06 7.86
C PHE A 117 -11.76 6.47 8.90
N ASP A 118 -12.25 5.51 9.67
CA ASP A 118 -13.23 5.74 10.74
C ASP A 118 -12.57 5.92 12.12
N ALA A 119 -11.23 5.90 12.18
CA ALA A 119 -10.50 6.11 13.43
C ALA A 119 -10.85 7.48 14.06
N PRO A 120 -10.99 7.57 15.41
CA PRO A 120 -11.36 8.80 16.08
C PRO A 120 -10.41 9.96 15.73
N ARG A 121 -10.99 11.09 15.30
CA ARG A 121 -10.24 12.28 14.85
C ARG A 121 -9.84 13.23 15.99
N ASP A 122 -10.37 13.00 17.19
CA ASP A 122 -10.13 13.78 18.41
C ASP A 122 -8.82 13.41 19.14
N GLY A 123 -8.03 12.49 18.57
CA GLY A 123 -6.75 12.06 19.12
C GLY A 123 -5.69 11.76 18.05
N LYS A 124 -4.45 11.54 18.49
CA LYS A 124 -3.35 11.15 17.61
C LYS A 124 -3.53 9.70 17.17
N GLN A 125 -4.05 9.50 15.96
CA GLN A 125 -4.12 8.18 15.31
C GLN A 125 -2.84 7.92 14.51
N PRO A 126 -2.37 6.66 14.44
CA PRO A 126 -1.24 6.33 13.59
C PRO A 126 -1.65 6.42 12.11
N THR A 127 -0.71 6.85 11.29
CA THR A 127 -0.84 6.85 9.84
C THR A 127 -0.63 5.44 9.28
N ASP A 128 -0.91 5.26 8.00
CA ASP A 128 -0.44 4.12 7.26
C ASP A 128 0.13 4.50 5.89
N THR A 129 1.44 4.76 5.86
CA THR A 129 2.16 5.07 4.62
C THR A 129 2.11 3.93 3.61
N SER A 130 1.96 2.68 4.06
CA SER A 130 1.79 1.54 3.15
C SER A 130 0.50 1.67 2.33
N ALA A 131 -0.64 1.98 2.98
CA ALA A 131 -1.89 2.26 2.28
C ALA A 131 -1.75 3.42 1.28
N ALA A 132 -1.00 4.47 1.64
CA ALA A 132 -0.75 5.62 0.77
C ALA A 132 -0.09 5.20 -0.55
N VAL A 133 1.04 4.49 -0.48
CA VAL A 133 1.81 4.11 -1.68
C VAL A 133 1.11 3.01 -2.50
N ILE A 134 0.36 2.12 -1.86
CA ILE A 134 -0.47 1.12 -2.56
C ILE A 134 -1.60 1.82 -3.34
N ALA A 135 -2.29 2.78 -2.71
CA ALA A 135 -3.35 3.53 -3.35
C ALA A 135 -2.80 4.37 -4.52
N ALA A 136 -1.65 5.03 -4.32
CA ALA A 136 -0.96 5.76 -5.38
C ALA A 136 -0.62 4.84 -6.57
N TYR A 137 -0.09 3.63 -6.31
CA TYR A 137 0.15 2.65 -7.37
C TYR A 137 -1.13 2.27 -8.13
N GLY A 138 -2.23 2.01 -7.41
CA GLY A 138 -3.51 1.73 -8.05
C GLY A 138 -4.06 2.91 -8.87
N MET A 139 -3.89 4.14 -8.39
CA MET A 139 -4.24 5.37 -9.13
C MET A 139 -3.43 5.54 -10.41
N LEU A 140 -2.15 5.16 -10.41
CA LEU A 140 -1.32 5.13 -11.61
C LEU A 140 -1.87 4.13 -12.64
N LEU A 141 -2.28 2.93 -12.21
CA LEU A 141 -2.92 1.94 -13.11
C LEU A 141 -4.28 2.40 -13.64
N ILE A 142 -5.09 3.07 -12.81
CA ILE A 142 -6.33 3.70 -13.25
C ILE A 142 -6.03 4.76 -14.31
N HIS A 143 -5.00 5.60 -14.09
CA HIS A 143 -4.63 6.65 -15.03
C HIS A 143 -4.28 6.10 -16.41
N GLU A 144 -3.42 5.10 -16.50
CA GLU A 144 -3.10 4.45 -17.77
C GLU A 144 -4.33 3.83 -18.43
N SER A 145 -5.17 3.16 -17.64
CA SER A 145 -6.38 2.52 -18.14
C SER A 145 -7.33 3.53 -18.77
N LEU A 146 -7.50 4.70 -18.15
CA LEU A 146 -8.34 5.78 -18.66
C LEU A 146 -7.72 6.45 -19.89
N THR A 147 -6.43 6.80 -19.85
CA THR A 147 -5.77 7.47 -20.97
C THR A 147 -5.70 6.57 -22.21
N ALA A 148 -5.49 5.27 -22.05
CA ALA A 148 -5.53 4.29 -23.14
C ALA A 148 -6.92 4.21 -23.81
N ARG A 149 -7.99 4.58 -23.10
CA ARG A 149 -9.36 4.68 -23.64
C ARG A 149 -9.68 6.05 -24.23
N GLY A 150 -8.78 7.03 -24.10
CA GLY A 150 -9.02 8.42 -24.46
C GLY A 150 -9.80 9.23 -23.43
N ASP A 151 -9.99 8.69 -22.21
CA ASP A 151 -10.69 9.36 -21.12
C ASP A 151 -9.72 10.32 -20.37
N SER A 152 -10.25 11.42 -19.82
CA SER A 152 -9.49 12.29 -18.92
C SER A 152 -9.21 11.60 -17.59
N SER A 153 -8.05 11.87 -16.98
CA SER A 153 -7.68 11.27 -15.70
C SER A 153 -6.91 12.24 -14.79
N GLU A 154 -7.44 12.44 -13.59
CA GLU A 154 -6.83 13.25 -12.52
C GLU A 154 -6.01 12.40 -11.53
N TYR A 155 -6.04 11.08 -11.70
CA TYR A 155 -5.41 10.13 -10.77
C TYR A 155 -3.87 10.18 -10.80
N LEU A 156 -3.26 10.62 -11.91
CA LEU A 156 -1.82 10.87 -11.94
C LEU A 156 -1.43 11.98 -10.97
N ALA A 157 -2.14 13.12 -11.02
CA ALA A 157 -1.87 14.24 -10.12
C ALA A 157 -2.08 13.85 -8.66
N SER A 158 -3.17 13.13 -8.38
CA SER A 158 -3.49 12.62 -7.04
C SER A 158 -2.42 11.66 -6.51
N ALA A 159 -1.96 10.71 -7.35
CA ALA A 159 -0.88 9.79 -6.99
C ALA A 159 0.43 10.53 -6.69
N LEU A 160 0.78 11.54 -7.50
CA LEU A 160 1.98 12.35 -7.29
C LEU A 160 1.92 13.19 -6.01
N GLN A 161 0.74 13.71 -5.64
CA GLN A 161 0.56 14.42 -4.37
C GLN A 161 0.81 13.51 -3.17
N ILE A 162 0.23 12.30 -3.18
CA ILE A 162 0.43 11.30 -2.12
C ILE A 162 1.91 10.90 -2.04
N LEU A 163 2.55 10.59 -3.18
CA LEU A 163 3.97 10.21 -3.21
C LEU A 163 4.88 11.33 -2.74
N ASN A 164 4.59 12.59 -3.10
CA ASN A 164 5.34 13.74 -2.63
C ASN A 164 5.22 13.91 -1.10
N ALA A 165 4.01 13.73 -0.54
CA ALA A 165 3.80 13.76 0.90
C ALA A 165 4.58 12.65 1.61
N VAL A 166 4.55 11.43 1.08
CA VAL A 166 5.33 10.29 1.62
C VAL A 166 6.83 10.61 1.61
N CYS A 167 7.35 11.11 0.48
CA CYS A 167 8.75 11.52 0.35
C CYS A 167 9.14 12.62 1.34
N THR A 168 8.24 13.58 1.59
CA THR A 168 8.52 14.74 2.45
C THR A 168 8.52 14.37 3.93
N HIS A 169 7.65 13.45 4.34
CA HIS A 169 7.35 13.23 5.76
C HIS A 169 7.80 11.86 6.30
N HIS A 170 8.04 10.87 5.44
CA HIS A 170 8.18 9.47 5.86
C HIS A 170 9.35 8.71 5.24
N LEU A 171 10.29 9.39 4.57
CA LEU A 171 11.57 8.79 4.22
C LEU A 171 12.44 8.64 5.48
N ASN A 172 13.00 7.44 5.67
CA ASN A 172 14.06 7.27 6.66
C ASN A 172 15.34 7.98 6.21
N PRO A 173 16.17 8.46 7.15
CA PRO A 173 17.45 9.07 6.82
C PRO A 173 18.35 8.05 6.09
N PRO A 174 19.24 8.51 5.20
CA PRO A 174 20.15 7.61 4.50
C PRO A 174 21.11 6.94 5.50
N ALA A 175 21.28 5.64 5.35
CA ALA A 175 22.31 4.90 6.09
C ALA A 175 23.71 5.41 5.71
N ARG A 176 24.63 5.37 6.67
CA ARG A 176 26.02 5.81 6.48
C ARG A 176 27.01 4.82 7.08
N PHE A 177 28.16 4.70 6.43
CA PHE A 177 29.28 3.96 7.02
C PHE A 177 29.92 4.77 8.13
N VAL A 178 30.16 4.13 9.28
CA VAL A 178 30.80 4.76 10.45
C VAL A 178 31.94 3.87 10.96
N VAL A 179 32.97 4.52 11.48
CA VAL A 179 34.07 3.85 12.19
C VAL A 179 33.98 4.32 13.65
N PRO A 180 33.46 3.48 14.57
CA PRO A 180 33.27 3.89 15.95
C PRO A 180 34.64 3.97 16.65
N HIS A 181 34.73 4.82 17.66
CA HIS A 181 35.87 4.76 18.57
C HIS A 181 35.66 3.66 19.60
N VAL A 182 36.67 2.82 19.80
CA VAL A 182 36.68 1.79 20.84
C VAL A 182 37.67 2.22 21.91
N GLU A 183 37.21 2.24 23.15
CA GLU A 183 38.08 2.45 24.30
C GLU A 183 38.63 1.09 24.74
N VAL A 184 39.95 0.95 24.68
CA VAL A 184 40.68 -0.27 25.05
C VAL A 184 41.48 0.05 26.31
N GLU A 185 41.25 -0.69 27.39
CA GLU A 185 42.08 -0.56 28.59
C GLU A 185 43.49 -1.07 28.30
N THR A 186 44.49 -0.26 28.63
CA THR A 186 45.90 -0.60 28.43
C THR A 186 46.67 -0.49 29.73
N VAL A 187 47.59 -1.43 29.94
CA VAL A 187 48.39 -1.52 31.16
C VAL A 187 49.34 -0.32 31.31
N GLU A 188 49.76 0.28 30.20
CA GLU A 188 50.75 1.38 30.16
C GLU A 188 50.11 2.78 30.19
N HIS A 189 48.87 2.94 29.72
CA HIS A 189 48.23 4.26 29.52
C HIS A 189 46.82 4.37 30.11
N GLY A 190 46.31 3.34 30.80
CA GLY A 190 44.96 3.32 31.37
C GLY A 190 43.90 3.01 30.32
N VAL A 191 43.56 3.96 29.46
CA VAL A 191 42.59 3.78 28.36
C VAL A 191 43.14 4.38 27.06
N SER A 192 43.22 3.57 26.01
CA SER A 192 43.54 4.00 24.65
C SER A 192 42.26 4.13 23.83
N ARG A 193 42.14 5.17 23.00
CA ARG A 193 41.06 5.33 22.03
C ARG A 193 41.53 4.87 20.66
N GLU A 194 40.99 3.77 20.19
CA GLU A 194 41.32 3.19 18.90
C GLU A 194 40.13 3.28 17.94
N HIS A 195 40.39 3.12 16.65
CA HIS A 195 39.34 2.98 15.65
C HIS A 195 38.83 1.54 15.64
N GLY A 196 37.52 1.36 15.81
CA GLY A 196 36.85 0.08 15.66
C GLY A 196 36.75 -0.37 14.20
N ALA A 197 36.09 -1.50 13.99
CA ALA A 197 35.78 -1.97 12.64
C ALA A 197 34.76 -1.05 11.94
N LEU A 198 34.83 -0.97 10.60
CA LEU A 198 33.80 -0.32 9.80
C LEU A 198 32.44 -0.96 10.08
N THR A 199 31.45 -0.15 10.41
CA THR A 199 30.05 -0.55 10.65
C THR A 199 29.10 0.38 9.90
N VAL A 200 27.82 0.03 9.85
CA VAL A 200 26.76 0.81 9.22
C VAL A 200 25.88 1.40 10.31
N ASP A 201 25.73 2.72 10.29
CA ASP A 201 24.71 3.44 11.02
C ASP A 201 23.47 3.51 10.13
N LEU A 202 22.45 2.73 10.48
CA LEU A 202 21.18 2.60 9.76
C LEU A 202 20.20 3.74 10.09
N GLY A 203 20.56 4.65 11.00
CA GLY A 203 19.66 5.70 11.46
C GLY A 203 18.40 5.14 12.13
N ASP A 204 17.24 5.70 11.78
CA ASP A 204 15.97 5.43 12.45
C ASP A 204 15.27 4.12 12.00
N GLY A 205 15.78 3.44 10.97
CA GLY A 205 15.22 2.16 10.52
C GLY A 205 15.83 1.60 9.25
N GLU A 206 15.70 0.29 9.05
CA GLU A 206 16.26 -0.45 7.90
C GLU A 206 15.46 -0.30 6.60
N THR A 207 14.26 0.26 6.69
CA THR A 207 13.31 0.41 5.57
C THR A 207 13.48 1.77 4.88
N ILE A 208 13.00 1.90 3.65
CA ILE A 208 12.98 3.18 2.94
C ILE A 208 11.93 4.11 3.59
N LEU A 209 10.75 3.57 3.89
CA LEU A 209 9.63 4.31 4.46
C LEU A 209 9.33 3.91 5.90
N ASN A 210 9.02 4.90 6.74
CA ASN A 210 8.43 4.71 8.07
C ASN A 210 6.94 5.08 8.10
N GLY A 211 6.32 5.09 9.28
CA GLY A 211 4.95 5.59 9.45
C GLY A 211 3.84 4.65 8.96
N ALA A 212 4.16 3.37 8.71
CA ALA A 212 3.18 2.36 8.32
C ALA A 212 2.56 1.69 9.55
N THR A 213 1.35 1.14 9.38
CA THR A 213 0.62 0.43 10.45
C THR A 213 0.26 -0.99 10.05
N ILE A 214 0.91 -1.98 10.65
CA ILE A 214 0.64 -3.40 10.39
C ILE A 214 -0.71 -3.81 10.97
N ASN A 215 -0.95 -3.51 12.23
CA ASN A 215 -2.22 -3.79 12.90
C ASN A 215 -2.37 -2.85 14.10
N ASN A 216 -3.48 -2.12 14.17
CA ASN A 216 -3.83 -1.27 15.31
C ASN A 216 -5.23 -1.60 15.88
N PHE A 217 -5.80 -2.74 15.48
CA PHE A 217 -7.08 -3.22 15.97
C PHE A 217 -7.06 -3.40 17.49
N GLU A 218 -8.14 -3.02 18.17
CA GLU A 218 -8.20 -2.95 19.63
C GLU A 218 -7.78 -4.26 20.32
N PHE A 219 -8.26 -5.39 19.78
CA PHE A 219 -8.03 -6.73 20.31
C PHE A 219 -6.85 -7.47 19.64
N ALA A 220 -6.00 -6.76 18.89
CA ALA A 220 -4.82 -7.37 18.29
C ALA A 220 -3.85 -7.89 19.39
N PRO A 221 -3.31 -9.12 19.28
CA PRO A 221 -2.32 -9.64 20.23
C PRO A 221 -1.08 -8.75 20.36
N ARG A 222 -0.74 -8.05 19.26
CA ARG A 222 0.29 -7.03 19.22
C ARG A 222 -0.12 -5.92 18.26
N LYS A 223 -0.10 -4.68 18.76
CA LYS A 223 -0.29 -3.48 17.94
C LYS A 223 1.06 -3.04 17.41
N TRP A 224 1.16 -2.94 16.09
CA TRP A 224 2.35 -2.50 15.37
C TRP A 224 1.93 -1.36 14.45
N ALA A 225 2.27 -0.14 14.87
CA ALA A 225 1.97 1.10 14.21
C ALA A 225 3.22 2.00 14.21
N ASN A 226 3.28 2.95 13.27
CA ASN A 226 4.41 3.85 13.08
C ASN A 226 5.76 3.12 12.93
N HIS A 227 5.78 2.07 12.10
CA HIS A 227 6.98 1.26 11.84
C HIS A 227 7.31 1.20 10.35
N GLY A 228 8.51 0.74 10.03
CA GLY A 228 8.91 0.37 8.68
C GLY A 228 8.16 -0.86 8.17
N LEU A 229 7.94 -0.97 6.86
CA LEU A 229 7.20 -2.10 6.32
C LEU A 229 7.64 -2.46 4.90
N VAL A 230 8.11 -3.69 4.72
CA VAL A 230 8.75 -4.14 3.46
C VAL A 230 7.85 -3.95 2.25
N TYR A 231 6.54 -4.18 2.37
CA TYR A 231 5.64 -3.95 1.25
C TYR A 231 5.37 -2.47 0.98
N ALA A 232 5.51 -1.57 1.97
CA ALA A 232 5.48 -0.14 1.69
C ALA A 232 6.66 0.25 0.78
N ASP A 233 7.87 -0.21 1.11
CA ASP A 233 9.07 0.01 0.29
C ASP A 233 8.92 -0.58 -1.12
N TYR A 234 8.36 -1.79 -1.22
CA TYR A 234 8.08 -2.43 -2.50
C TYR A 234 7.15 -1.57 -3.38
N TYR A 235 5.99 -1.15 -2.85
CA TYR A 235 5.06 -0.33 -3.63
C TYR A 235 5.59 1.08 -3.92
N PHE A 236 6.43 1.62 -3.04
CA PHE A 236 7.13 2.88 -3.28
C PHE A 236 8.07 2.78 -4.49
N LEU A 237 8.93 1.77 -4.53
CA LEU A 237 9.82 1.53 -5.67
C LEU A 237 9.02 1.18 -6.93
N LEU A 238 7.94 0.42 -6.79
CA LEU A 238 7.05 0.07 -7.90
C LEU A 238 6.38 1.31 -8.50
N CYS A 239 5.94 2.27 -7.69
CA CYS A 239 5.44 3.57 -8.18
C CYS A 239 6.53 4.31 -8.95
N GLY A 240 7.77 4.34 -8.44
CA GLY A 240 8.90 4.97 -9.12
C GLY A 240 9.15 4.37 -10.50
N ASN A 241 9.22 3.05 -10.59
CA ASN A 241 9.36 2.33 -11.86
C ASN A 241 8.21 2.65 -12.81
N LYS A 242 6.97 2.66 -12.29
CA LYS A 242 5.79 2.94 -13.09
C LYS A 242 5.77 4.36 -13.67
N LEU A 243 6.19 5.36 -12.89
CA LEU A 243 6.34 6.73 -13.37
C LEU A 243 7.44 6.87 -14.44
N LEU A 244 8.50 6.05 -14.37
CA LEU A 244 9.54 6.00 -15.41
C LEU A 244 8.98 5.37 -16.69
N GLU A 245 8.23 4.26 -16.60
CA GLU A 245 7.56 3.61 -17.73
C GLU A 245 6.58 4.55 -18.45
N MET A 246 5.84 5.37 -17.69
CA MET A 246 4.94 6.38 -18.24
C MET A 246 5.66 7.57 -18.91
N GLY A 247 6.99 7.67 -18.80
CA GLY A 247 7.77 8.77 -19.34
C GLY A 247 7.58 10.11 -18.62
N VAL A 248 6.90 10.14 -17.47
CA VAL A 248 6.63 11.37 -16.71
C VAL A 248 7.78 11.77 -15.79
N GLY A 249 8.78 10.91 -15.59
CA GLY A 249 9.95 11.20 -14.75
C GLY A 249 10.69 12.49 -15.16
N GLN A 250 10.77 12.79 -16.45
CA GLN A 250 11.40 14.02 -16.96
C GLN A 250 10.60 15.28 -16.59
N LEU A 251 9.28 15.19 -16.51
CA LEU A 251 8.41 16.31 -16.09
C LEU A 251 8.59 16.62 -14.60
N ILE A 252 8.74 15.58 -13.78
CA ILE A 252 8.93 15.71 -12.33
C ILE A 252 10.31 16.31 -12.01
N LEU A 253 11.36 15.88 -12.72
CA LEU A 253 12.72 16.39 -12.47
C LEU A 253 12.92 17.85 -12.91
N ARG A 254 12.15 18.35 -13.87
CA ARG A 254 12.22 19.75 -14.35
C ARG A 254 11.44 20.74 -13.48
N ALA A 255 10.61 20.25 -12.57
CA ALA A 255 9.80 21.09 -11.67
C ALA A 255 10.51 21.44 -10.35
N LYS A 256 11.75 20.96 -10.15
CA LYS A 256 12.67 21.35 -9.07
C LYS A 256 13.65 22.39 -9.56
#